data_AF-A0A519TZC7-F1
#
_entry.id   AF-A0A519TZC7-F1
#
_cell.length_a   1.000
_cell.length_b   1.000
_cell.length_c   1.000
_cell.angle_alpha   90.00
_cell.angle_beta   90.00
_cell.angle_gamma   90.00
#
_symmetry.space_group_name_H-M   'P 1'
#
loop_
_entity.id
_entity.type
_entity.pdbx_description
1 polymer ?
#
loop_
_entity_poly.entity_id
_entity_poly.type
_entity_poly.pdbx_seq_one_letter_code
_entity_poly.pdbx_strand_id
1 'polypeptide(L)'
;MTRYDQIKELIEFNLNTTLTGLEVIRGGVNDEGDPITITIEGKYGFGKTYSLVYQYDWLKEKQDDGELSRHLLEVRESIITENN
;
A
#
# COMPACT_ATOMS: atom_id res chain seq x y z
N MET A 1 -9.60 7.01 14.44
CA MET A 1 -8.68 6.67 13.35
C MET A 1 -9.48 5.94 12.30
N THR A 2 -9.45 6.37 11.04
CA THR A 2 -10.22 5.70 9.98
C THR A 2 -9.51 4.42 9.54
N ARG A 3 -10.26 3.47 8.95
CA ARG A 3 -9.68 2.24 8.39
C ARG A 3 -8.58 2.56 7.37
N TYR A 4 -8.79 3.62 6.60
CA TYR A 4 -7.83 4.17 5.67
C TYR A 4 -6.52 4.58 6.36
N ASP A 5 -6.59 5.35 7.46
CA ASP A 5 -5.39 5.78 8.19
C ASP A 5 -4.59 4.58 8.72
N GLN A 6 -5.27 3.53 9.20
CA GLN A 6 -4.61 2.31 9.68
C GLN A 6 -3.86 1.57 8.56
N ILE A 7 -4.48 1.44 7.38
CA ILE A 7 -3.84 0.81 6.21
C ILE A 7 -2.66 1.65 5.76
N LYS A 8 -2.82 2.98 5.72
CA LYS A 8 -1.74 3.91 5.38
C LYS A 8 -0.54 3.76 6.30
N GLU A 9 -0.75 3.80 7.61
CA GLU A 9 0.33 3.66 8.61
C GLU A 9 1.07 2.33 8.47
N LEU A 10 0.34 1.23 8.24
CA LEU A 10 0.96 -0.08 8.00
C LEU A 10 1.84 -0.09 6.74
N ILE A 11 1.39 0.53 5.65
CA ILE A 11 2.16 0.62 4.41
C ILE A 11 3.44 1.45 4.62
N GLU A 12 3.31 2.64 5.20
CA GLU A 12 4.44 3.54 5.46
C GLU A 12 5.48 2.87 6.36
N PHE A 13 5.02 2.21 7.42
CA PHE A 13 5.89 1.51 8.35
C PHE A 13 6.61 0.32 7.70
N ASN A 14 5.89 -0.61 7.07
CA ASN A 14 6.50 -1.85 6.58
C ASN A 14 7.39 -1.62 5.36
N LEU A 15 6.99 -0.73 4.45
CA LEU A 15 7.78 -0.41 3.26
C LEU A 15 8.86 0.65 3.52
N ASN A 16 8.93 1.20 4.74
CA ASN A 16 9.82 2.31 5.10
C ASN A 16 9.73 3.47 4.10
N THR A 17 8.50 3.89 3.81
CA THR A 17 8.18 4.95 2.85
C THR A 17 7.26 5.98 3.50
N THR A 18 7.13 7.13 2.85
CA THR A 18 6.12 8.13 3.19
C THR A 18 5.17 8.23 2.01
N LEU A 19 3.89 7.91 2.24
CA LEU A 19 2.87 8.01 1.22
C LEU A 19 2.43 9.46 1.11
N THR A 20 2.82 10.11 0.02
CA THR A 20 2.44 11.50 -0.28
C THR A 20 0.99 11.65 -0.73
N GLY A 21 0.32 10.55 -1.04
CA GLY A 21 -1.11 10.53 -1.36
C GLY A 21 -1.55 9.10 -1.67
N LEU A 22 -2.30 8.49 -0.76
CA LEU A 22 -3.25 7.48 -1.19
C LEU A 22 -4.50 8.25 -1.61
N GLU A 23 -4.79 8.34 -2.91
CA GLU A 23 -6.12 8.79 -3.31
C GLU A 23 -7.12 7.69 -2.94
N VAL A 24 -7.72 7.80 -1.76
CA VAL A 24 -8.96 7.08 -1.47
C VAL A 24 -10.10 7.89 -2.02
N ILE A 25 -10.59 7.45 -3.18
CA ILE A 25 -11.90 7.85 -3.68
C ILE A 25 -12.91 7.44 -2.61
N ARG A 26 -13.67 8.40 -2.09
CA ARG A 26 -14.59 8.18 -0.95
C ARG A 26 -15.59 7.06 -1.28
N GLY A 27 -15.48 5.91 -0.62
CA GLY A 27 -16.60 4.97 -0.52
C GLY A 27 -16.35 3.51 -0.91
N GLY A 28 -15.15 3.12 -1.35
CA GLY A 28 -14.91 1.73 -1.80
C GLY A 28 -15.32 1.46 -3.26
N VAL A 29 -15.90 2.46 -3.91
CA VAL A 29 -16.31 2.46 -5.32
C VAL A 29 -16.03 3.85 -5.87
N ASN A 30 -15.54 3.97 -7.10
CA ASN A 30 -15.68 5.23 -7.82
C ASN A 30 -17.19 5.52 -8.02
N ASP A 31 -17.58 6.72 -8.43
CA ASP A 31 -19.00 7.04 -8.70
C ASP A 31 -19.64 6.12 -9.78
N GLU A 32 -18.85 5.27 -10.45
CA GLU A 32 -19.23 4.32 -11.49
C GLU A 32 -19.31 2.84 -11.00
N GLY A 33 -18.96 2.54 -9.75
CA GLY A 33 -19.02 1.19 -9.19
C GLY A 33 -17.76 0.33 -9.39
N ASP A 34 -16.65 0.91 -9.86
CA ASP A 34 -15.39 0.22 -10.07
C ASP A 34 -14.56 0.07 -8.78
N PRO A 35 -13.76 -1.01 -8.68
CA PRO A 35 -12.85 -1.23 -7.57
C PRO A 35 -11.84 -0.08 -7.44
N ILE A 36 -11.70 0.45 -6.23
CA ILE A 36 -10.72 1.49 -5.94
C ILE A 36 -9.32 0.88 -5.97
N THR A 37 -8.48 1.39 -6.87
CA THR A 37 -7.05 1.10 -6.91
C THR A 37 -6.26 2.14 -6.12
N ILE A 38 -5.33 1.64 -5.34
CA ILE A 38 -4.38 2.38 -4.52
C ILE A 38 -3.00 2.20 -5.15
N THR A 39 -2.39 3.32 -5.55
CA THR A 39 -1.00 3.36 -6.02
C THR A 39 -0.10 3.83 -4.88
N ILE A 40 0.90 3.01 -4.55
CA ILE A 40 1.90 3.27 -3.52
C ILE A 40 3.20 3.56 -4.25
N GLU A 41 3.65 4.81 -4.19
CA GLU A 41 4.96 5.22 -4.70
C GLU A 41 5.90 5.47 -3.54
N GLY A 42 7.11 4.93 -3.64
CA GLY A 42 8.11 5.08 -2.59
C GLY A 42 9.52 5.15 -3.16
N LYS A 43 10.44 5.66 -2.34
CA LYS A 43 11.87 5.67 -2.64
C LYS A 43 12.57 4.70 -1.71
N TYR A 44 13.29 3.75 -2.28
CA TYR A 44 14.19 2.87 -1.55
C TYR A 44 15.65 3.23 -1.87
N GLY A 45 16.60 2.78 -1.04
CA GLY A 45 18.01 3.19 -1.02
C GLY A 45 18.66 3.50 -2.38
N PHE A 46 19.59 4.46 -2.40
CA PHE A 46 20.24 5.03 -3.60
C PHE A 46 19.32 5.79 -4.57
N GLY A 47 18.12 6.20 -4.13
CA GLY A 47 17.23 7.05 -4.93
C GLY A 47 16.39 6.29 -5.95
N LYS A 48 16.31 4.96 -5.83
CA LYS A 48 15.46 4.12 -6.68
C LYS A 48 14.00 4.24 -6.26
N THR A 49 13.12 4.39 -7.22
CA THR A 49 11.67 4.49 -7.01
C THR A 49 10.99 3.15 -7.28
N TYR A 50 9.99 2.82 -6.49
CA TYR A 50 9.09 1.70 -6.77
C TYR A 50 7.64 2.19 -6.78
N SER A 51 6.80 1.48 -7.55
CA SER A 51 5.36 1.72 -7.65
C SER A 51 4.63 0.39 -7.48
N LEU A 52 3.67 0.33 -6.56
CA LEU A 52 2.84 -0.83 -6.29
C LEU A 52 1.38 -0.44 -6.44
N VAL A 53 0.57 -1.29 -7.05
CA VAL A 53 -0.87 -1.06 -7.21
C VAL A 53 -1.63 -2.16 -6.49
N TYR A 54 -2.53 -1.76 -5.60
CA TYR A 54 -3.41 -2.68 -4.86
C TYR A 54 -4.86 -2.25 -4.99
N GLN A 55 -5.78 -3.21 -4.91
CA GLN A 55 -7.20 -2.88 -4.69
C GLN A 55 -7.43 -2.58 -3.21
N TYR A 56 -8.24 -1.55 -2.91
CA TYR A 56 -8.53 -1.16 -1.53
C TYR A 56 -9.23 -2.26 -0.74
N ASP A 57 -10.17 -2.98 -1.37
CA ASP A 57 -10.85 -4.08 -0.69
C ASP A 57 -9.91 -5.25 -0.39
N TRP A 58 -8.95 -5.53 -1.26
CA TRP A 58 -7.90 -6.50 -0.98
C TRP A 58 -7.04 -6.07 0.21
N LEU A 59 -6.66 -4.79 0.29
CA LEU A 59 -5.90 -4.26 1.43
C LEU A 59 -6.69 -4.35 2.74
N LYS A 60 -8.00 -4.09 2.69
CA LYS A 60 -8.90 -4.25 3.84
C LYS A 60 -8.98 -5.70 4.27
N GLU A 61 -9.25 -6.62 3.35
CA GLU A 61 -9.33 -8.06 3.60
C GLU A 61 -8.03 -8.55 4.25
N LYS A 62 -6.87 -8.21 3.68
CA LYS A 62 -5.58 -8.59 4.25
C LYS A 62 -5.31 -7.99 5.62
N GLN A 63 -5.83 -6.80 5.90
CA GLN A 63 -5.72 -6.21 7.22
C GLN A 63 -6.63 -6.92 8.23
N ASP A 64 -7.85 -7.27 7.82
CA ASP A 64 -8.81 -8.02 8.66
C ASP A 64 -8.29 -9.43 8.98
N ASP A 65 -7.61 -10.07 8.03
CA ASP A 65 -6.93 -11.36 8.21
C ASP A 65 -5.63 -11.24 9.02
N GLY A 66 -5.13 -10.03 9.26
CA GLY A 66 -3.85 -9.77 9.94
C GLY A 66 -2.62 -10.10 9.10
N GLU A 67 -2.77 -10.37 7.80
CA GLU A 67 -1.69 -10.74 6.88
C GLU A 67 -1.03 -9.54 6.19
N LEU A 68 -1.67 -8.36 6.19
CA LEU A 68 -1.21 -7.21 5.42
C LEU A 68 0.24 -6.82 5.75
N SER A 69 0.61 -6.76 7.03
CA SER A 69 1.97 -6.41 7.45
C SER A 69 3.01 -7.39 6.90
N ARG A 70 2.70 -8.69 6.95
CA ARG A 70 3.60 -9.74 6.46
C ARG A 70 3.82 -9.60 4.96
N HIS A 71 2.74 -9.45 4.19
CA HIS A 71 2.80 -9.24 2.75
C HIS A 71 3.65 -8.03 2.39
N LEU A 72 3.46 -6.90 3.07
CA LEU A 72 4.23 -5.68 2.82
C LEU A 72 5.74 -5.87 3.11
N LEU A 73 6.09 -6.65 4.14
CA LEU A 73 7.49 -6.98 4.42
C LEU A 73 8.11 -7.84 3.31
N GLU A 74 7.40 -8.86 2.84
CA GLU A 74 7.85 -9.74 1.74
C GLU A 74 8.06 -8.93 0.43
N VAL A 75 7.15 -7.98 0.16
CA VAL A 75 7.29 -7.04 -0.97
C VAL A 75 8.51 -6.15 -0.83
N ARG A 76 8.75 -5.60 0.37
CA ARG A 76 9.95 -4.80 0.63
C ARG A 76 11.22 -5.62 0.40
N GLU A 77 11.30 -6.84 0.91
CA GLU A 77 12.46 -7.71 0.70
C GLU A 77 12.70 -8.02 -0.78
N SER A 78 11.62 -8.24 -1.54
CA SER A 78 11.69 -8.44 -2.99
C SER A 78 12.24 -7.21 -3.70
N ILE A 79 11.71 -6.01 -3.40
CA ILE A 79 12.20 -4.74 -3.94
C ILE A 79 13.69 -4.55 -3.66
N ILE A 80 14.14 -4.90 -2.45
CA ILE A 80 15.55 -4.80 -2.04
C ILE A 80 16.41 -5.76 -2.86
N THR A 81 15.96 -7.00 -3.03
CA THR A 81 16.71 -8.07 -3.68
C THR A 81 16.84 -7.82 -5.18
N GLU A 82 15.76 -7.42 -5.85
CA GLU A 82 15.77 -7.12 -7.29
C GLU A 82 16.61 -5.90 -7.66
N ASN A 83 16.97 -5.06 -6.68
CA ASN A 83 17.69 -3.80 -6.90
C ASN A 83 19.13 -3.78 -6.37
N ASN A 84 19.63 -4.88 -5.81
CA ASN A 84 21.05 -5.07 -5.45
C ASN A 84 21.74 -6.04 -6.42
#